data_AF-A0A059C9S9-F1
#
_entry.id   AF-A0A059C9S9-F1
#
_cell.length_a   1.000
_cell.length_b   1.000
_cell.length_c   1.000
_cell.angle_alpha   90.00
_cell.angle_beta   90.00
_cell.angle_gamma   90.00
#
_symmetry.space_group_name_H-M   'P 1'
#
loop_
_entity.id
_entity.type
_entity.pdbx_description
1 polymer ?
#
loop_
_entity_poly.entity_id
_entity_poly.type
_entity_poly.pdbx_seq_one_letter_code
_entity_poly.pdbx_strand_id
1 'polypeptide(L)'
;MSLDETLAVTTAQEDEEFLFAFKQDMISCVPLVLKSTIELGILKLLSESSAQLSPIHIVSRLSIKNPDAAITINRILRLVASFSFLSCTLMQDKARRPKRTYRLGPLSKYYGKDNPFKLANGAILFDYTGIDPRYNSHFNNAMKCMSTIFMGKFMVTYCEFENAKMVVNIGGGDGKCLKFWKFPIIWAYIN
;
A
#
# COMPACT_ATOMS: atom_id res chain seq x y z
N MET A 1 -46.17 0.59 -2.84
CA MET A 1 -45.11 0.35 -1.84
C MET A 1 -43.79 0.37 -2.61
N SER A 2 -43.21 1.56 -2.81
CA SER A 2 -41.96 1.73 -3.56
C SER A 2 -40.79 1.64 -2.59
N LEU A 3 -39.83 0.78 -2.91
CA LEU A 3 -38.53 0.68 -2.27
C LEU A 3 -37.77 1.99 -2.56
N ASP A 4 -37.86 2.93 -1.62
CA ASP A 4 -36.91 4.03 -1.53
C ASP A 4 -35.60 3.43 -0.99
N GLU A 5 -34.70 3.07 -1.90
CA GLU A 5 -33.33 2.73 -1.56
C GLU A 5 -32.70 3.93 -0.86
N THR A 6 -32.68 3.88 0.46
CA THR A 6 -32.00 4.86 1.29
C THR A 6 -30.50 4.73 1.00
N LEU A 7 -29.99 5.53 0.05
CA LEU A 7 -28.57 5.82 -0.07
C LEU A 7 -28.13 6.32 1.31
N ALA A 8 -27.33 5.52 2.01
CA ALA A 8 -26.75 5.92 3.28
C ALA A 8 -25.78 7.08 3.00
N VAL A 9 -26.30 8.31 3.08
CA VAL A 9 -25.51 9.53 3.02
C VAL A 9 -24.84 9.67 4.38
N THR A 10 -23.54 9.40 4.45
CA THR A 10 -22.72 9.69 5.63
C THR A 10 -22.61 11.20 5.81
N THR A 11 -22.54 11.66 7.07
CA THR A 11 -22.25 13.06 7.37
C THR A 11 -20.76 13.35 7.22
N ALA A 12 -20.39 14.62 6.97
CA ALA A 12 -18.97 15.02 6.87
C ALA A 12 -18.16 14.65 8.12
N GLN A 13 -18.78 14.70 9.30
CA GLN A 13 -18.16 14.27 10.55
C GLN A 13 -17.90 12.76 10.59
N GLU A 14 -18.89 11.94 10.19
CA GLU A 14 -18.71 10.48 10.11
C GLU A 14 -17.63 10.07 9.10
N ASP A 15 -17.50 10.83 8.00
CA ASP A 15 -16.43 10.63 7.01
C ASP A 15 -15.05 10.99 7.59
N GLU A 16 -14.93 12.07 8.35
CA GLU A 16 -13.69 12.45 9.04
C GLU A 16 -13.28 11.43 10.11
N GLU A 17 -14.23 10.98 10.93
CA GLU A 17 -14.02 9.93 11.95
C GLU A 17 -13.59 8.62 11.29
N PHE A 18 -14.22 8.25 10.17
CA PHE A 18 -13.84 7.08 9.39
C PHE A 18 -12.44 7.21 8.78
N LEU A 19 -12.11 8.38 8.20
CA LEU A 19 -10.78 8.67 7.67
C LEU A 19 -9.70 8.63 8.76
N PHE A 20 -10.02 9.10 9.96
CA PHE A 20 -9.14 9.02 11.12
C PHE A 20 -8.90 7.57 11.54
N ALA A 21 -9.96 6.78 11.71
CA ALA A 21 -9.85 5.35 12.01
C ALA A 21 -9.05 4.61 10.92
N PHE A 22 -9.28 4.92 9.65
CA PHE A 22 -8.51 4.36 8.53
C PHE A 22 -7.02 4.69 8.62
N LYS A 23 -6.68 5.95 8.90
CA LYS A 23 -5.28 6.36 9.08
C LYS A 23 -4.63 5.63 10.26
N GLN A 24 -5.36 5.46 11.36
CA GLN A 24 -4.87 4.77 12.55
C GLN A 24 -4.62 3.29 12.28
N ASP A 25 -5.52 2.61 11.58
CA ASP A 25 -5.35 1.19 11.23
C ASP A 25 -4.17 0.98 10.26
N MET A 26 -3.94 1.92 9.34
CA MET A 26 -2.77 1.88 8.44
C MET A 26 -1.42 1.96 9.17
N ILE A 27 -1.37 2.31 10.46
CA ILE A 27 -0.13 2.29 11.27
C ILE A 27 0.54 0.92 11.26
N SER A 28 -0.23 -0.17 11.14
CA SER A 28 0.31 -1.53 11.07
C SER A 28 0.85 -1.88 9.67
N CYS A 29 0.22 -1.36 8.61
CA CYS A 29 0.57 -1.67 7.21
C CYS A 29 1.77 -0.88 6.70
N VAL A 30 1.89 0.38 7.10
CA VAL A 30 2.93 1.29 6.61
C VAL A 30 4.35 0.80 6.92
N PRO A 31 4.66 0.29 8.12
CA PRO A 31 5.96 -0.32 8.40
C PRO A 31 6.31 -1.47 7.45
N LEU A 32 5.31 -2.28 7.05
CA LEU A 32 5.51 -3.40 6.12
C LEU A 32 5.89 -2.91 4.74
N VAL A 33 5.15 -1.93 4.22
CA VAL A 33 5.37 -1.38 2.88
C VAL A 33 6.67 -0.57 2.83
N LEU A 34 6.97 0.19 3.88
CA LEU A 34 8.23 0.90 4.04
C LEU A 34 9.41 -0.07 4.05
N LYS A 35 9.29 -1.19 4.76
CA LYS A 35 10.30 -2.25 4.79
C LYS A 35 10.54 -2.86 3.41
N SER A 36 9.49 -3.22 2.66
CA SER A 36 9.67 -3.70 1.28
C SER A 36 10.37 -2.65 0.40
N THR A 37 10.09 -1.36 0.63
CA THR A 37 10.76 -0.26 -0.08
C THR A 37 12.25 -0.17 0.28
N ILE A 38 12.63 -0.47 1.52
CA ILE A 38 14.03 -0.55 1.97
C ILE A 38 14.72 -1.78 1.36
N GLU A 39 14.08 -2.94 1.41
CA GLU A 39 14.63 -4.23 0.94
C GLU A 39 14.81 -4.26 -0.58
N LEU A 40 13.91 -3.62 -1.34
CA LEU A 40 14.10 -3.37 -2.77
C LEU A 40 15.24 -2.40 -3.07
N GLY A 41 15.89 -1.81 -2.06
CA GLY A 41 16.96 -0.84 -2.23
C GLY A 41 16.48 0.53 -2.70
N ILE A 42 15.17 0.79 -2.73
CA ILE A 42 14.62 2.03 -3.28
C ILE A 42 15.06 3.25 -2.46
N LEU A 43 15.01 3.17 -1.11
CA LEU A 43 15.44 4.30 -0.28
C LEU A 43 16.93 4.61 -0.47
N LYS A 44 17.77 3.58 -0.57
CA LYS A 44 19.21 3.74 -0.86
C LYS A 44 19.41 4.41 -2.21
N LEU A 45 18.74 3.91 -3.25
CA LEU A 45 18.80 4.44 -4.60
C LEU A 45 18.32 5.90 -4.68
N LEU A 46 17.29 6.27 -3.91
CA LEU A 46 16.82 7.66 -3.81
C LEU A 46 17.78 8.55 -3.02
N SER A 47 18.52 7.99 -2.05
CA SER A 47 19.53 8.72 -1.27
C SER A 47 20.77 9.07 -2.09
N GLU A 48 21.14 8.21 -3.05
CA GLU A 48 22.30 8.37 -3.93
C GLU A 48 22.00 9.25 -5.16
N SER A 49 20.72 9.58 -5.39
CA SER A 49 20.28 10.37 -6.54
C SER A 49 20.13 11.85 -6.17
N SER A 50 20.80 12.73 -6.91
CA SER A 50 20.63 14.18 -6.79
C SER A 50 19.29 14.68 -7.38
N ALA A 51 18.67 13.91 -8.28
CA ALA A 51 17.40 14.22 -8.93
C ALA A 51 16.25 13.34 -8.40
N GLN A 52 15.01 13.84 -8.53
CA GLN A 52 13.82 13.02 -8.28
C GLN A 52 13.68 11.93 -9.34
N LEU A 53 13.23 10.75 -8.94
CA LEU A 53 13.11 9.60 -9.83
C LEU A 53 11.66 9.20 -10.03
N SER A 54 11.29 8.92 -11.29
CA SER A 54 10.00 8.30 -11.59
C SER A 54 10.02 6.79 -11.39
N PRO A 55 8.87 6.12 -11.20
CA PRO A 55 8.79 4.67 -11.04
C PRO A 55 9.52 3.88 -12.13
N ILE A 56 9.41 4.31 -13.40
CA ILE A 56 10.10 3.67 -14.54
C ILE A 56 11.64 3.72 -14.37
N HIS A 57 12.18 4.86 -13.92
CA HIS A 57 13.61 4.99 -13.68
C HIS A 57 14.08 4.16 -12.48
N ILE A 58 13.23 4.04 -11.44
CA ILE A 58 13.51 3.18 -10.28
C ILE A 58 13.56 1.72 -10.72
N VAL A 59 12.55 1.23 -11.43
CA VAL A 59 12.50 -0.14 -12.00
C VAL A 59 13.73 -0.43 -12.85
N SER A 60 14.07 0.49 -13.76
CA SER A 60 15.20 0.33 -14.66
C SER A 60 16.53 0.24 -13.91
N ARG A 61 16.76 1.09 -12.89
CA ARG A 61 17.98 1.04 -12.08
C ARG A 61 18.07 -0.19 -11.18
N LEU A 62 16.93 -0.70 -10.71
CA LEU A 62 16.86 -1.95 -9.96
C LEU A 62 16.93 -3.20 -10.85
N SER A 63 17.03 -3.03 -12.18
CA SER A 63 17.07 -4.13 -13.16
C SER A 63 15.90 -5.10 -13.05
N ILE A 64 14.71 -4.60 -12.67
CA ILE A 64 13.50 -5.41 -12.53
C ILE A 64 12.93 -5.69 -13.92
N LYS A 65 12.78 -6.98 -14.26
CA LYS A 65 12.36 -7.44 -15.60
C LYS A 65 10.84 -7.42 -15.82
N ASN A 66 10.05 -7.40 -14.75
CA ASN A 66 8.59 -7.42 -14.85
C ASN A 66 8.08 -6.12 -15.51
N PRO A 67 7.38 -6.19 -16.66
CA PRO A 67 6.91 -5.01 -17.39
C PRO A 67 5.91 -4.15 -16.59
N ASP A 68 5.14 -4.77 -15.67
CA ASP A 68 4.14 -4.09 -14.85
C ASP A 68 4.72 -3.53 -13.54
N ALA A 69 6.01 -3.77 -13.26
CA ALA A 69 6.63 -3.37 -12.00
C ALA A 69 6.56 -1.87 -11.75
N ALA A 70 6.61 -1.05 -12.80
CA ALA A 70 6.54 0.41 -12.65
C ALA A 70 5.20 0.86 -12.07
N ILE A 71 4.10 0.18 -12.42
CA ILE A 71 2.77 0.47 -11.91
C ILE A 71 2.69 0.07 -10.43
N THR A 72 3.15 -1.14 -10.09
CA THR A 72 3.16 -1.65 -8.72
C THR A 72 4.05 -0.79 -7.80
N ILE A 73 5.27 -0.47 -8.24
CA ILE A 73 6.17 0.43 -7.49
C ILE A 73 5.53 1.80 -7.32
N ASN A 74 4.89 2.37 -8.34
CA ASN A 74 4.21 3.66 -8.20
C ASN A 74 3.13 3.63 -7.10
N ARG A 75 2.36 2.53 -6.97
CA ARG A 75 1.35 2.37 -5.90
C ARG A 75 2.01 2.31 -4.52
N ILE A 76 3.09 1.53 -4.38
CA ILE A 76 3.89 1.43 -3.15
C ILE A 76 4.43 2.82 -2.76
N LEU A 77 5.08 3.53 -3.68
CA LEU A 77 5.69 4.83 -3.40
C LEU A 77 4.66 5.90 -3.07
N ARG A 78 3.45 5.84 -3.65
CA ARG A 78 2.34 6.73 -3.26
C ARG A 78 1.94 6.54 -1.80
N LEU A 79 1.81 5.29 -1.36
CA LEU A 79 1.50 4.98 0.03
C LEU A 79 2.63 5.44 0.96
N VAL A 80 3.88 5.12 0.63
CA VAL A 80 5.02 5.56 1.44
C VAL A 80 5.15 7.09 1.50
N ALA A 81 4.81 7.79 0.42
CA ALA A 81 4.79 9.25 0.37
C ALA A 81 3.66 9.88 1.20
N SER A 82 2.48 9.25 1.30
CA SER A 82 1.38 9.78 2.13
C SER A 82 1.70 9.77 3.63
N PHE A 83 2.71 9.01 4.04
CA PHE A 83 3.25 8.97 5.41
C PHE A 83 4.57 9.73 5.56
N SER A 84 4.91 10.62 4.63
CA SER A 84 6.10 11.51 4.70
C SER A 84 7.48 10.84 4.70
N PHE A 85 7.56 9.54 4.44
CA PHE A 85 8.83 8.85 4.20
C PHE A 85 9.43 9.22 2.84
N LEU A 86 8.58 9.51 1.87
CA LEU A 86 8.96 10.02 0.55
C LEU A 86 8.24 11.35 0.29
N SER A 87 8.84 12.19 -0.55
CA SER A 87 8.11 13.28 -1.19
C SER A 87 7.72 12.85 -2.60
N CYS A 88 6.49 13.16 -3.00
CA CYS A 88 5.96 12.90 -4.34
C CYS A 88 5.68 14.24 -5.04
N THR A 89 6.23 14.44 -6.22
CA THR A 89 5.90 15.59 -7.08
C THR A 89 5.18 15.12 -8.33
N LEU A 90 4.13 15.85 -8.73
CA LEU A 90 3.44 15.62 -10.00
C LEU A 90 4.01 16.57 -11.06
N MET A 91 4.59 16.00 -12.11
CA MET A 91 5.17 16.72 -13.25
C MET A 91 4.36 16.41 -14.51
N GLN A 92 4.49 17.22 -15.55
CA GLN A 92 4.01 16.89 -16.90
C GLN A 92 5.19 16.41 -17.74
N ASP A 93 5.00 15.31 -18.49
CA ASP A 93 5.98 14.90 -19.50
C ASP A 93 5.87 15.75 -20.77
N LYS A 94 6.75 15.49 -21.76
CA LYS A 94 6.73 16.21 -23.05
C LYS A 94 5.41 16.07 -23.81
N ALA A 95 4.61 15.05 -23.52
CA ALA A 95 3.29 14.80 -24.09
C ALA A 95 2.15 15.31 -23.18
N ARG A 96 2.46 16.16 -22.19
CA ARG A 96 1.52 16.69 -21.18
C ARG A 96 0.84 15.63 -20.32
N ARG A 97 1.38 14.42 -20.25
CA ARG A 97 0.84 13.36 -19.39
C ARG A 97 1.36 13.55 -17.96
N PRO A 98 0.50 13.34 -16.95
CA PRO A 98 0.92 13.42 -15.56
C PRO A 98 1.95 12.32 -15.25
N LYS A 99 3.11 12.72 -14.73
CA LYS A 99 4.23 11.86 -14.33
C LYS A 99 4.60 12.15 -12.88
N ARG A 100 4.57 11.13 -12.03
CA ARG A 100 5.02 11.25 -10.64
C ARG A 100 6.52 11.00 -10.53
N THR A 101 7.17 11.78 -9.68
CA THR A 101 8.57 11.62 -9.30
C THR A 101 8.70 11.64 -7.78
N TYR A 102 9.70 10.92 -7.29
CA TYR A 102 9.90 10.65 -5.88
C TYR A 102 11.30 11.05 -5.43
N ARG A 103 11.41 11.49 -4.18
CA ARG A 103 12.65 11.71 -3.44
C ARG A 103 12.46 11.33 -1.97
N LEU A 104 13.55 11.26 -1.23
CA LEU A 104 13.50 11.09 0.23
C LEU A 104 12.69 12.22 0.88
N GLY A 105 11.74 11.83 1.74
CA GLY A 105 10.96 12.72 2.58
C GLY A 105 11.59 12.92 3.96
N PRO A 106 11.02 13.79 4.81
CA PRO A 106 11.60 14.15 6.10
C PRO A 106 11.82 12.97 7.06
N LEU A 107 10.96 11.95 7.00
CA LEU A 107 11.04 10.81 7.90
C LEU A 107 12.03 9.73 7.44
N SER A 108 12.49 9.76 6.19
CA SER A 108 13.42 8.75 5.65
C SER A 108 14.74 8.65 6.41
N LYS A 109 15.21 9.75 7.02
CA LYS A 109 16.48 9.82 7.77
C LYS A 109 16.55 8.84 8.96
N TYR A 110 15.39 8.42 9.49
CA TYR A 110 15.31 7.48 10.61
C TYR A 110 15.32 6.01 10.19
N TYR A 111 15.22 5.72 8.89
CA TYR A 111 15.05 4.36 8.36
C TYR A 111 16.19 3.95 7.43
N GLY A 112 17.32 4.67 7.51
CA GLY A 112 18.49 4.48 6.64
C GLY A 112 19.49 3.41 7.11
N LYS A 113 19.45 3.00 8.38
CA LYS A 113 20.31 1.95 8.93
C LYS A 113 19.58 1.21 10.05
N ASP A 114 19.55 -0.11 9.89
CA ASP A 114 19.08 -1.12 10.83
C ASP A 114 17.56 -1.21 11.07
N ASN A 115 17.03 -2.44 10.97
CA ASN A 115 15.63 -2.77 11.20
C ASN A 115 15.46 -3.20 12.68
N PRO A 116 14.81 -2.40 13.55
CA PRO A 116 14.70 -2.72 14.98
C PRO A 116 14.03 -4.07 15.25
N PHE A 117 13.04 -4.44 14.45
CA PHE A 117 12.38 -5.75 14.58
C PHE A 117 13.37 -6.88 14.27
N LYS A 118 14.18 -6.74 13.22
CA LYS A 118 15.23 -7.72 12.88
C LYS A 118 16.29 -7.82 13.98
N LEU A 119 16.71 -6.68 14.54
CA LEU A 119 17.68 -6.65 15.64
C LEU A 119 17.14 -7.37 16.88
N ALA A 120 15.87 -7.19 17.21
CA ALA A 120 15.25 -7.83 18.38
C ALA A 120 14.91 -9.32 18.17
N ASN A 121 14.52 -9.70 16.95
CA ASN A 121 13.92 -11.02 16.69
C ASN A 121 14.76 -11.92 15.77
N GLY A 122 15.94 -11.48 15.32
CA GLY A 122 16.85 -12.25 14.46
C GLY A 122 16.39 -12.40 13.01
N ALA A 123 15.11 -12.17 12.72
CA ALA A 123 14.52 -12.20 11.39
C ALA A 123 13.68 -10.96 11.14
N ILE A 124 13.50 -10.64 9.86
CA ILE A 124 12.61 -9.57 9.44
C ILE A 124 11.14 -9.98 9.65
N LEU A 125 10.24 -9.00 9.83
CA LEU A 125 8.84 -9.22 10.22
C LEU A 125 8.10 -10.32 9.44
N PHE A 126 8.18 -10.33 8.11
CA PHE A 126 7.53 -11.37 7.29
C PHE A 126 8.23 -12.74 7.37
N ASP A 127 9.56 -12.78 7.42
CA ASP A 127 10.27 -14.05 7.63
C ASP A 127 9.94 -14.63 9.00
N TYR A 128 9.78 -13.77 10.01
CA TYR A 128 9.39 -14.15 11.36
C TYR A 128 7.98 -14.77 11.41
N THR A 129 7.05 -14.35 10.54
CA THR A 129 5.75 -15.05 10.41
C THR A 129 5.89 -16.49 9.89
N GLY A 130 6.96 -16.82 9.16
CA GLY A 130 7.28 -18.20 8.79
C GLY A 130 7.95 -19.00 9.91
N ILE A 131 8.57 -18.31 10.88
CA ILE A 131 9.29 -18.90 12.01
C ILE A 131 8.35 -19.19 13.19
N ASP A 132 7.46 -18.23 13.51
CA ASP A 132 6.53 -18.34 14.64
C ASP A 132 5.06 -18.40 14.15
N PRO A 133 4.43 -19.60 14.17
CA PRO A 133 3.03 -19.78 13.80
C PRO A 133 2.05 -19.00 14.67
N ARG A 134 2.37 -18.78 15.95
CA ARG A 134 1.53 -17.99 16.86
C ARG A 134 1.59 -16.53 16.46
N TYR A 135 2.78 -16.00 16.16
CA TYR A 135 2.91 -14.65 15.63
C TYR A 135 2.16 -14.48 14.31
N ASN A 136 2.32 -15.43 13.37
CA ASN A 136 1.62 -15.43 12.08
C ASN A 136 0.09 -15.38 12.25
N SER A 137 -0.46 -16.17 13.17
CA SER A 137 -1.90 -16.18 13.44
C SER A 137 -2.40 -14.82 13.95
N HIS A 138 -1.70 -14.22 14.92
CA HIS A 138 -2.06 -12.89 15.42
C HIS A 138 -1.96 -11.83 14.32
N PHE A 139 -0.88 -11.85 13.53
CA PHE A 139 -0.68 -10.94 12.41
C PHE A 139 -1.82 -11.02 11.39
N ASN A 140 -2.16 -12.24 10.93
CA ASN A 140 -3.23 -12.44 9.96
C ASN A 140 -4.62 -12.08 10.53
N ASN A 141 -4.88 -12.39 11.80
CA ASN A 141 -6.14 -12.02 12.45
C ASN A 141 -6.30 -10.50 12.58
N ALA A 142 -5.22 -9.80 12.95
CA ALA A 142 -5.21 -8.33 12.97
C ALA A 142 -5.48 -7.76 11.56
N MET A 143 -4.77 -8.26 10.55
CA MET A 143 -4.95 -7.83 9.15
C MET A 143 -6.35 -8.10 8.60
N LYS A 144 -6.96 -9.22 8.99
CA LYS A 144 -8.33 -9.58 8.63
C LYS A 144 -9.37 -8.63 9.21
N CYS A 145 -9.22 -8.24 10.47
CA CYS A 145 -10.14 -7.31 11.13
C CYS A 145 -10.17 -5.98 10.38
N MET A 146 -8.98 -5.38 10.17
CA MET A 146 -8.83 -4.10 9.47
C MET A 146 -9.42 -4.17 8.06
N SER A 147 -9.03 -5.17 7.26
CA SER A 147 -9.49 -5.28 5.87
C SER A 147 -11.00 -5.52 5.75
N THR A 148 -11.64 -6.17 6.72
CA THR A 148 -13.09 -6.40 6.71
C THR A 148 -13.89 -5.12 6.97
N ILE A 149 -13.49 -4.32 7.97
CA ILE A 149 -14.19 -3.10 8.37
C ILE A 149 -14.14 -2.07 7.23
N PHE A 150 -12.95 -1.80 6.70
CA PHE A 150 -12.80 -0.79 5.66
C PHE A 150 -13.41 -1.21 4.33
N MET A 151 -13.29 -2.48 3.95
CA MET A 151 -13.85 -2.92 2.68
C MET A 151 -15.37 -2.93 2.66
N GLY A 152 -16.01 -3.17 3.80
CA GLY A 152 -17.45 -2.99 3.95
C GLY A 152 -17.90 -1.56 3.64
N LYS A 153 -17.25 -0.55 4.23
CA LYS A 153 -17.61 0.87 4.01
C LYS A 153 -17.18 1.39 2.62
N PHE A 154 -15.98 1.05 2.18
CA PHE A 154 -15.43 1.50 0.89
C PHE A 154 -16.25 1.00 -0.31
N MET A 155 -16.75 -0.24 -0.27
CA MET A 155 -17.62 -0.79 -1.32
C MET A 155 -18.96 -0.05 -1.46
N VAL A 156 -19.40 0.66 -0.41
CA VAL A 156 -20.64 1.44 -0.42
C VAL A 156 -20.40 2.84 -0.99
N THR A 157 -19.22 3.40 -0.77
CA THR A 157 -18.93 4.80 -1.12
C THR A 157 -18.13 4.98 -2.41
N TYR A 158 -17.38 3.98 -2.87
CA TYR A 158 -16.48 4.11 -4.01
C TYR A 158 -16.93 3.29 -5.22
N CYS A 159 -17.48 3.97 -6.22
CA CYS A 159 -18.09 3.35 -7.40
C CYS A 159 -17.10 3.09 -8.56
N GLU A 160 -15.85 3.58 -8.51
CA GLU A 160 -14.95 3.54 -9.67
C GLU A 160 -14.54 2.11 -10.10
N PHE A 161 -14.80 1.10 -9.26
CA PHE A 161 -14.59 -0.30 -9.62
C PHE A 161 -15.72 -0.93 -10.44
N GLU A 162 -16.89 -0.27 -10.60
CA GLU A 162 -18.05 -0.82 -11.33
C GLU A 162 -17.74 -1.25 -12.77
N ASN A 163 -16.83 -0.54 -13.42
CA ASN A 163 -16.41 -0.83 -14.80
C ASN A 163 -15.10 -1.63 -14.87
N ALA A 164 -14.53 -2.03 -13.73
CA ALA A 164 -13.28 -2.77 -13.70
C ALA A 164 -13.51 -4.20 -14.21
N LYS A 165 -12.81 -4.58 -15.29
CA LYS A 165 -12.85 -5.95 -15.82
C LYS A 165 -12.13 -6.95 -14.92
N MET A 166 -11.17 -6.49 -14.11
CA MET A 166 -10.35 -7.33 -13.24
C MET A 166 -9.76 -6.51 -12.10
N VAL A 167 -9.76 -7.09 -10.89
CA VAL A 167 -9.06 -6.54 -9.73
C VAL A 167 -8.07 -7.59 -9.23
N VAL A 168 -6.81 -7.17 -9.02
CA VAL A 168 -5.76 -8.00 -8.42
C VAL A 168 -5.49 -7.51 -7.01
N ASN A 169 -5.70 -8.39 -6.03
CA ASN A 169 -5.47 -8.11 -4.61
C ASN A 169 -4.05 -8.56 -4.19
N ILE A 170 -3.07 -7.67 -4.36
CA ILE A 170 -1.67 -7.94 -4.02
C ILE A 170 -1.48 -7.82 -2.50
N GLY A 171 -0.95 -8.87 -1.87
CA GLY A 171 -0.76 -8.89 -0.41
C GLY A 171 -2.08 -9.08 0.37
N GLY A 172 -3.07 -9.71 -0.25
CA GLY A 172 -4.43 -9.85 0.29
C GLY A 172 -4.59 -10.76 1.53
N GLY A 173 -3.52 -11.33 2.06
CA GLY A 173 -3.56 -12.26 3.19
C GLY A 173 -4.42 -13.50 2.90
N ASP A 174 -5.36 -13.83 3.79
CA ASP A 174 -6.30 -14.95 3.63
C ASP A 174 -7.45 -14.66 2.63
N GLY A 175 -7.44 -13.48 2.01
CA GLY A 175 -8.39 -13.06 1.00
C GLY A 175 -9.81 -12.84 1.52
N LYS A 176 -10.05 -12.79 2.84
CA LYS A 176 -11.41 -12.59 3.39
C LYS A 176 -12.00 -11.23 3.05
N CYS A 177 -11.20 -10.22 2.74
CA CYS A 177 -11.67 -8.93 2.26
C CYS A 177 -12.35 -9.02 0.88
N LEU A 178 -12.10 -10.10 0.11
CA LEU A 178 -12.65 -10.30 -1.23
C LEU A 178 -14.13 -10.61 -1.25
N LYS A 179 -14.71 -11.10 -0.14
CA LYS A 179 -16.15 -11.37 -0.02
C LYS A 179 -17.02 -10.13 -0.22
N PHE A 180 -16.41 -8.95 -0.09
CA PHE A 180 -17.11 -7.68 -0.29
C PHE A 180 -17.08 -7.21 -1.74
N TRP A 181 -16.19 -7.78 -2.58
CA TRP A 181 -16.03 -7.36 -3.96
C TRP A 181 -17.08 -8.03 -4.85
N LYS A 182 -17.68 -7.24 -5.75
CA LYS A 182 -18.74 -7.70 -6.67
C LYS A 182 -18.21 -8.13 -8.04
N PHE A 183 -16.89 -8.33 -8.20
CA PHE A 183 -16.22 -8.51 -9.50
C PHE A 183 -15.41 -9.81 -9.57
N PRO A 184 -15.10 -10.34 -10.76
CA PRO A 184 -14.18 -11.46 -10.93
C PRO A 184 -12.77 -11.09 -10.44
N ILE A 185 -12.18 -11.93 -9.56
CA ILE A 185 -10.87 -11.69 -8.92
C ILE A 185 -9.91 -12.83 -9.24
N ILE A 186 -8.66 -12.50 -9.57
CA ILE A 186 -7.55 -13.44 -9.66
C ILE A 186 -6.61 -13.19 -8.47
N TRP A 187 -6.25 -14.26 -7.74
CA TRP A 187 -5.26 -14.24 -6.67
C TRP A 187 -3.84 -14.23 -7.24
N ALA A 188 -2.99 -13.33 -6.74
CA ALA A 188 -1.56 -13.38 -6.96
C ALA A 188 -0.84 -13.36 -5.60
N TYR A 189 -0.27 -14.50 -5.21
CA TYR A 189 0.79 -14.52 -4.21
C TYR A 189 2.05 -13.96 -4.87
N ILE A 190 2.64 -12.94 -4.28
CA ILE A 190 4.04 -12.62 -4.54
C ILE A 190 4.80 -13.30 -3.41
N ASN A 191 5.42 -14.45 -3.72
CA ASN A 191 6.50 -15.02 -2.91
C ASN A 191 7.76 -14.16 -3.07
#